data_AF-A0A250XH51-F1
#
_entry.id   AF-A0A250XH51-F1
#
_cell.length_a   1.000
_cell.length_b   1.000
_cell.length_c   1.000
_cell.angle_alpha   90.00
_cell.angle_beta   90.00
_cell.angle_gamma   90.00
#
_symmetry.space_group_name_H-M   'P 1'
#
loop_
_entity.id
_entity.type
_entity.pdbx_description
1 polymer ?
#
loop_
_entity_poly.entity_id
_entity_poly.type
_entity_poly.pdbx_seq_one_letter_code
_entity_poly.pdbx_strand_id
1 'polypeptide(L)'
;MLSSTCKALPRNRSTAFTSKISNSRRVAAMSTKLDRATPNEEWKRVLTPEEFRILRGKGTDPAGSGKYNKFYNEGTYKCAGCGTPLYKSDTKFDSGCGWPAFYDGIPGSVSRHEDVSYGMRRVEIT
;
A
#
# COMPACT_ATOMS: atom_id res chain seq x y z
N MET A 1 -16.09 -44.37 -15.39
CA MET A 1 -15.07 -44.70 -14.37
C MET A 1 -15.32 -43.75 -13.20
N LEU A 2 -16.05 -44.21 -12.17
CA LEU A 2 -15.48 -44.62 -10.87
C LEU A 2 -14.74 -43.44 -10.20
N SER A 3 -15.03 -42.99 -9.00
CA SER A 3 -15.89 -43.52 -7.94
C SER A 3 -15.90 -42.45 -6.84
N SER A 4 -17.02 -42.38 -6.12
CA SER A 4 -17.12 -41.99 -4.72
C SER A 4 -15.83 -42.22 -3.93
N THR A 5 -15.52 -41.30 -3.02
CA THR A 5 -15.53 -41.61 -1.58
C THR A 5 -15.39 -40.35 -0.74
N CYS A 6 -16.50 -39.93 -0.12
CA CYS A 6 -16.45 -39.36 1.22
C CYS A 6 -15.75 -40.34 2.16
N LYS A 7 -14.85 -39.86 3.02
CA LYS A 7 -14.49 -40.55 4.26
C LYS A 7 -14.51 -39.55 5.41
N ALA A 8 -15.37 -39.85 6.37
CA ALA A 8 -15.53 -39.12 7.62
C ALA A 8 -14.72 -39.79 8.74
N LEU A 9 -14.31 -38.95 9.71
CA LEU A 9 -14.02 -39.23 11.13
C LEU A 9 -12.68 -39.94 11.47
N PRO A 10 -12.05 -39.68 12.66
CA PRO A 10 -12.72 -39.53 13.96
C PRO A 10 -12.30 -38.38 14.91
N ARG A 11 -13.19 -38.14 15.88
CA ARG A 11 -12.98 -37.41 17.14
C ARG A 11 -12.31 -38.34 18.17
N ASN A 12 -11.30 -37.84 18.90
CA ASN A 12 -11.08 -38.09 20.34
C ASN A 12 -9.86 -37.26 20.80
N ARG A 13 -9.97 -36.39 21.81
CA ARG A 13 -9.98 -36.62 23.28
C ARG A 13 -8.57 -36.62 23.88
N SER A 14 -8.35 -35.56 24.66
CA SER A 14 -7.37 -35.29 25.70
C SER A 14 -6.25 -36.31 25.96
N THR A 15 -5.00 -35.84 25.89
CA THR A 15 -3.95 -36.19 26.86
C THR A 15 -3.05 -34.98 27.11
N ALA A 16 -2.95 -34.58 28.38
CA ALA A 16 -1.97 -33.63 28.85
C ALA A 16 -0.55 -34.16 28.58
N PHE A 17 0.29 -33.33 27.97
CA PHE A 17 1.73 -33.55 27.93
C PHE A 17 2.43 -32.26 28.32
N THR A 18 2.92 -32.26 29.55
CA THR A 18 3.88 -31.30 30.09
C THR A 18 5.14 -31.32 29.25
N SER A 19 5.58 -30.18 28.72
CA SER A 19 7.01 -29.88 28.65
C SER A 19 7.27 -28.46 28.18
N LYS A 20 7.98 -27.74 29.05
CA LYS A 20 9.04 -26.78 28.72
C LYS A 20 8.57 -25.53 27.97
N ILE A 21 8.54 -24.44 28.72
CA ILE A 21 8.60 -23.07 28.23
C ILE A 21 9.88 -22.96 27.39
N SER A 22 9.74 -23.24 26.10
CA SER A 22 10.69 -22.84 25.08
C SER A 22 10.37 -21.39 24.79
N ASN A 23 11.31 -20.51 25.13
CA ASN A 23 11.32 -19.12 24.72
C ASN A 23 11.57 -19.05 23.21
N SER A 24 10.63 -19.59 22.45
CA SER A 24 10.51 -19.40 21.02
C SER A 24 9.94 -18.00 20.87
N ARG A 25 10.79 -17.06 20.44
CA ARG A 25 10.32 -15.81 19.83
C ARG A 25 9.47 -16.18 18.62
N ARG A 26 8.21 -16.52 18.86
CA ARG A 26 7.14 -16.41 17.89
C ARG A 26 6.73 -14.96 17.89
N VAL A 27 7.28 -14.22 16.94
CA VAL A 27 6.53 -13.13 16.32
C VAL A 27 6.42 -13.58 14.88
N ALA A 28 5.45 -14.46 14.60
CA ALA A 28 4.21 -14.06 13.94
C ALA A 28 4.54 -13.23 12.69
N ALA A 29 4.25 -13.80 11.51
CA ALA A 29 4.29 -13.10 10.24
C ALA A 29 3.61 -11.73 10.36
N MET A 30 4.40 -10.67 10.51
CA MET A 30 3.90 -9.31 10.66
C MET A 30 3.69 -8.74 9.26
N SER A 31 2.52 -9.03 8.68
CA SER A 31 1.90 -8.14 7.69
C SER A 31 1.27 -6.96 8.45
N THR A 32 2.08 -6.21 9.19
CA THR A 32 1.65 -4.97 9.83
C THR A 32 1.99 -3.84 8.87
N LYS A 33 0.95 -3.36 8.19
CA LYS A 33 0.91 -2.17 7.33
C LYS A 33 1.76 -1.05 7.97
N LEU A 34 2.89 -0.70 7.35
CA LEU A 34 3.74 0.38 7.82
C LEU A 34 2.93 1.68 7.85
N ASP A 35 3.12 2.47 8.90
CA ASP A 35 2.38 3.70 9.16
C ASP A 35 3.25 4.95 8.93
N ARG A 36 2.65 6.13 9.03
CA ARG A 36 3.38 7.39 8.84
C ARG A 36 4.49 7.59 9.88
N ALA A 37 4.34 7.02 11.07
CA ALA A 37 5.25 7.13 12.20
C ALA A 37 6.47 6.18 12.10
N THR A 38 6.37 5.16 11.26
CA THR A 38 7.45 4.22 10.96
C THR A 38 8.73 4.96 10.55
N PRO A 39 9.90 4.57 11.09
CA PRO A 39 11.17 5.23 10.81
C PRO A 39 11.59 5.07 9.35
N ASN A 40 12.36 6.04 8.85
CA ASN A 40 12.80 6.08 7.45
C ASN A 40 13.63 4.84 7.06
N GLU A 41 14.39 4.26 7.99
CA GLU A 41 15.21 3.07 7.72
C GLU A 41 14.38 1.82 7.43
N GLU A 42 13.18 1.73 8.00
CA GLU A 42 12.26 0.63 7.72
C GLU A 42 11.57 0.83 6.37
N TRP A 43 11.17 2.06 6.06
CA TRP A 43 10.63 2.42 4.74
C TRP A 43 11.61 2.19 3.59
N LYS A 44 12.91 2.47 3.77
CA LYS A 44 13.96 2.20 2.77
C LYS A 44 14.13 0.70 2.45
N ARG A 45 13.68 -0.19 3.34
CA ARG A 45 13.71 -1.65 3.11
C ARG A 45 12.51 -2.14 2.31
N VAL A 46 11.39 -1.42 2.38
CA VAL A 46 10.13 -1.80 1.72
C VAL A 46 9.94 -1.10 0.39
N LEU A 47 10.28 0.18 0.32
CA LEU A 47 10.13 1.01 -0.87
C LEU A 47 11.40 0.99 -1.72
N THR A 48 11.22 1.11 -3.03
CA THR A 48 12.34 1.40 -3.92
C THR A 48 12.93 2.79 -3.62
N PRO A 49 14.20 3.06 -3.97
CA PRO A 49 14.81 4.37 -3.73
C PRO A 49 14.01 5.53 -4.33
N GLU A 50 13.39 5.31 -5.49
CA GLU A 50 12.57 6.31 -6.16
C GLU A 50 11.23 6.54 -5.43
N GLU A 51 10.53 5.47 -5.04
CA GLU A 51 9.30 5.59 -4.25
C GLU A 51 9.56 6.25 -2.90
N PHE A 52 10.68 5.92 -2.25
CA PHE A 52 11.07 6.55 -1.00
C PHE A 52 11.33 8.05 -1.19
N ARG A 53 12.07 8.43 -2.24
CA ARG A 53 12.34 9.83 -2.59
C ARG A 53 11.04 10.62 -2.80
N ILE A 54 10.05 10.02 -3.47
CA ILE A 54 8.78 10.67 -3.77
C ILE A 54 7.89 10.74 -2.51
N LEU A 55 7.60 9.60 -1.89
CA LEU A 55 6.63 9.49 -0.79
C LEU A 55 7.11 10.11 0.52
N ARG A 56 8.42 10.01 0.83
CA ARG A 56 8.99 10.49 2.10
C ARG A 56 9.86 11.72 1.92
N GLY A 57 10.51 11.86 0.77
CA GLY A 57 11.36 13.01 0.44
C GLY A 57 10.62 14.19 -0.22
N LYS A 58 9.29 14.11 -0.38
CA LYS A 58 8.49 15.09 -1.15
C LYS A 58 9.03 15.34 -2.56
N GLY A 59 9.70 14.35 -3.14
CA GLY A 59 10.23 14.42 -4.48
C GLY A 59 9.14 14.28 -5.54
N THR A 60 9.38 14.82 -6.72
CA THR A 60 8.54 14.59 -7.91
C THR A 60 9.29 13.63 -8.85
N ASP A 61 8.59 12.65 -9.42
CA ASP A 61 9.09 11.83 -10.54
C ASP A 61 9.22 12.68 -11.81
N PRO A 62 10.11 12.33 -12.74
CA PRO A 62 10.15 12.97 -14.05
C PRO A 62 8.80 12.88 -14.79
N ALA A 63 8.49 13.89 -15.59
CA ALA A 63 7.30 13.87 -16.43
C ALA A 63 7.34 12.67 -17.39
N GLY A 64 6.26 11.89 -17.44
CA GLY A 64 6.10 10.77 -18.37
C GLY A 64 6.74 9.45 -17.94
N SER A 65 7.56 9.41 -16.89
CA SER A 65 8.22 8.18 -16.44
C SER A 65 7.34 7.28 -15.58
N GLY A 66 6.31 7.84 -14.94
CA GLY A 66 5.42 7.11 -14.05
C GLY A 66 4.62 6.01 -14.76
N LYS A 67 4.69 4.77 -14.26
CA LYS A 67 3.96 3.59 -14.77
C LYS A 67 2.44 3.84 -14.94
N TYR A 68 1.86 4.65 -14.07
CA TYR A 68 0.42 4.91 -14.04
C TYR A 68 -0.01 6.16 -14.83
N ASN A 69 0.91 6.87 -15.48
CA ASN A 69 0.60 8.07 -16.25
C ASN A 69 -0.40 7.76 -17.38
N LYS A 70 -0.06 6.80 -18.26
CA LYS A 70 -0.91 6.35 -19.38
C LYS A 70 -1.63 5.02 -19.12
N PHE A 71 -1.84 4.68 -17.85
CA PHE A 71 -2.61 3.51 -17.44
C PHE A 71 -4.07 3.88 -17.21
N TYR A 72 -5.00 3.20 -17.87
CA TYR A 72 -6.44 3.51 -17.83
C TYR A 72 -7.33 2.30 -17.59
N ASN A 73 -6.77 1.19 -17.09
CA ASN A 73 -7.58 0.02 -16.77
C ASN A 73 -8.44 0.28 -15.53
N GLU A 74 -9.58 -0.39 -15.48
CA GLU A 74 -10.50 -0.32 -14.35
C GLU A 74 -9.84 -0.81 -13.05
N GLY A 75 -10.07 -0.08 -11.96
CA GLY A 75 -9.51 -0.43 -10.66
C GLY A 75 -9.47 0.72 -9.66
N THR A 76 -8.69 0.53 -8.59
CA THR A 76 -8.51 1.52 -7.53
C THR A 76 -7.02 1.77 -7.31
N TYR A 77 -6.62 3.03 -7.37
CA TYR A 77 -5.27 3.47 -7.06
C TYR A 77 -5.12 3.56 -5.55
N LYS A 78 -4.14 2.83 -5.02
CA LYS A 78 -3.85 2.76 -3.59
C LYS A 78 -2.53 3.45 -3.31
N CYS A 79 -2.39 4.03 -2.12
CA CYS A 79 -1.13 4.55 -1.64
C CYS A 79 -0.06 3.44 -1.68
N ALA A 80 1.09 3.68 -2.32
CA ALA A 80 2.15 2.68 -2.39
C ALA A 80 2.78 2.38 -1.02
N GLY A 81 2.75 3.33 -0.08
CA GLY A 81 3.25 3.13 1.28
C GLY A 81 2.27 2.34 2.15
N CYS A 82 1.11 2.92 2.45
CA CYS A 82 0.16 2.28 3.36
C CYS A 82 -0.82 1.36 2.64
N GLY A 83 -1.18 1.56 1.37
CA GLY A 83 -2.18 0.74 0.68
C GLY A 83 -3.63 1.20 0.86
N THR A 84 -3.85 2.36 1.48
CA THR A 84 -5.17 3.00 1.54
C THR A 84 -5.64 3.38 0.12
N PRO A 85 -6.90 3.11 -0.26
CA PRO A 85 -7.43 3.50 -1.55
C PRO A 85 -7.57 5.03 -1.63
N LEU A 86 -7.04 5.63 -2.70
CA LEU A 86 -6.99 7.09 -2.90
C LEU A 86 -7.89 7.56 -4.05
N TYR A 87 -7.83 6.88 -5.19
CA TYR A 87 -8.53 7.29 -6.41
C TYR A 87 -9.16 6.09 -7.11
N LYS A 88 -10.24 6.34 -7.85
CA LYS A 88 -10.87 5.35 -8.72
C LYS A 88 -10.41 5.55 -10.16
N SER A 89 -10.38 4.49 -10.96
CA SER A 89 -10.13 4.58 -12.41
C SER A 89 -11.10 5.53 -13.11
N ASP A 90 -12.35 5.56 -12.66
CA ASP A 90 -13.43 6.35 -13.27
C ASP A 90 -13.20 7.86 -13.13
N THR A 91 -12.37 8.26 -12.18
CA THR A 91 -12.00 9.66 -11.95
C THR A 91 -10.71 10.06 -12.67
N LYS A 92 -10.04 9.12 -13.33
CA LYS A 92 -8.81 9.36 -14.06
C LYS A 92 -9.09 9.94 -15.45
N PHE A 93 -8.27 10.90 -15.85
CA PHE A 93 -8.32 11.48 -17.20
C PHE A 93 -6.93 11.78 -17.74
N ASP A 94 -6.82 12.04 -19.04
CA ASP A 94 -5.57 12.47 -19.67
C ASP A 94 -5.47 14.00 -19.64
N SER A 95 -4.64 14.53 -18.76
CA SER A 95 -4.37 15.97 -18.68
C SER A 95 -3.27 16.44 -19.63
N GLY A 96 -2.50 15.52 -20.22
CA GLY A 96 -1.29 15.86 -20.97
C GLY A 96 -0.14 16.43 -20.14
N CYS A 97 -0.25 16.52 -18.81
CA CYS A 97 0.77 17.15 -17.97
C CYS A 97 2.02 16.29 -17.72
N GLY A 98 1.94 14.99 -18.02
CA GLY A 98 3.04 14.03 -17.80
C GLY A 98 2.92 13.20 -16.52
N TRP A 99 1.90 13.44 -15.68
CA TRP A 99 1.63 12.68 -14.46
C TRP A 99 0.19 12.17 -14.40
N PRO A 100 -0.11 11.14 -13.58
CA PRO A 100 -1.46 10.66 -13.37
C PRO A 100 -2.37 11.79 -12.86
N ALA A 101 -3.47 12.05 -13.56
CA ALA A 101 -4.43 13.09 -13.21
C ALA A 101 -5.80 12.50 -12.87
N PHE A 102 -6.39 12.97 -11.78
CA PHE A 102 -7.71 12.58 -11.29
C PHE A 102 -8.52 13.83 -10.96
N TYR A 103 -9.79 13.87 -11.33
CA TYR A 103 -10.66 15.01 -11.02
C TYR A 103 -11.31 14.88 -9.63
N ASP A 104 -11.39 13.66 -9.10
CA ASP A 104 -11.96 13.38 -7.77
C ASP A 104 -11.23 12.24 -7.06
N GLY A 105 -11.17 12.33 -5.73
CA GLY A 105 -10.52 11.38 -4.84
C GLY A 105 -11.52 10.79 -3.85
N ILE A 106 -11.15 9.68 -3.23
CA ILE A 106 -12.03 9.05 -2.23
C ILE A 106 -12.16 9.99 -1.02
N PRO A 107 -13.39 10.28 -0.55
CA PRO A 107 -13.59 11.20 0.57
C PRO A 107 -12.82 10.74 1.82
N GLY A 108 -12.03 11.64 2.40
CA GLY A 108 -11.23 11.38 3.61
C GLY A 108 -9.94 10.58 3.38
N SER A 109 -9.62 10.18 2.14
CA SER A 109 -8.37 9.44 1.87
C SER A 109 -7.17 10.33 1.55
N VAL A 110 -7.42 11.58 1.16
CA VAL A 110 -6.41 12.56 0.75
C VAL A 110 -6.47 13.81 1.63
N SER A 111 -5.31 14.27 2.10
CA SER A 111 -5.17 15.50 2.87
C SER A 111 -4.54 16.59 2.01
N ARG A 112 -5.03 17.82 2.11
CA ARG A 112 -4.54 18.97 1.35
C ARG A 112 -3.72 19.87 2.27
N HIS A 113 -2.55 20.30 1.80
CA HIS A 113 -1.64 21.16 2.52
C HIS A 113 -1.18 22.30 1.62
N GLU A 114 -1.04 23.51 2.15
CA GLU A 114 -0.45 24.59 1.38
C GLU A 114 1.07 24.40 1.25
N ASP A 115 1.58 24.52 0.03
CA ASP A 115 2.99 24.45 -0.30
C ASP A 115 3.42 25.77 -0.96
N VAL A 116 4.34 26.48 -0.30
CA VAL A 116 4.90 27.76 -0.75
C VAL A 116 6.36 27.63 -1.24
N SER A 117 6.82 26.40 -1.45
CA SER A 117 8.17 26.13 -1.94
C SER A 117 8.39 26.68 -3.34
N TYR A 118 9.67 26.93 -3.68
CA TYR A 118 10.10 27.45 -4.99
C TYR A 118 9.44 28.79 -5.42
N GLY A 119 8.95 29.58 -4.46
CA GLY A 119 8.29 30.87 -4.75
C GLY A 119 6.92 30.73 -5.41
N MET A 120 6.34 29.53 -5.41
CA MET A 120 5.01 29.24 -5.99
C MET A 120 4.03 28.86 -4.88
N ARG A 121 2.76 29.25 -5.03
CA ARG A 121 1.68 28.78 -4.14
C ARG A 121 0.98 27.59 -4.77
N ARG A 122 1.11 26.43 -4.15
CA ARG A 122 0.52 25.15 -4.57
C ARG A 122 -0.24 24.51 -3.42
N VAL A 123 -1.07 23.52 -3.75
CA VAL A 123 -1.72 22.66 -2.75
C VAL A 123 -1.13 21.26 -2.91
N GLU A 124 -0.31 20.86 -1.95
CA GLU A 124 0.23 19.50 -1.84
C GLU A 124 -0.86 18.54 -1.36
N ILE A 125 -0.85 17.32 -1.91
CA ILE A 125 -1.76 16.24 -1.52
C ILE A 125 -0.93 15.15 -0.80
N THR A 126 -1.39 14.69 0.37
CA THR A 126 -0.78 13.56 1.12
C THR A 126 -1.76 12.48 1.53
#